data_AF-A0A219B5W8-F1
#
_entry.id   AF-A0A219B5W8-F1
#
_cell.length_a   1.000
_cell.length_b   1.000
_cell.length_c   1.000
_cell.angle_alpha   90.00
_cell.angle_beta   90.00
_cell.angle_gamma   90.00
#
_symmetry.space_group_name_H-M   'P 1'
#
loop_
_entity.id
_entity.type
_entity.pdbx_description
1 polymer ?
#
loop_
_entity_poly.entity_id
_entity_poly.type
_entity_poly.pdbx_seq_one_letter_code
_entity_poly.pdbx_strand_id
1 'polypeptide(L)'
;MAREGLHSSNEIAKGAAEKCKSRGLPASFWIRSSRGERKASAKSGLICVTPAERRAACRSSQGYRKGMRQMKTVLLHVNRDAGQDSRLAAAIDLVRDHKGLLICLQATSWNSYVFIGDPYGASYISPEALQSVRDAENEDRQLIESRLAQEGVEWEWRRVEGSAGQALAAHATLADLVVISQPEQKDAVLPRAAPLVADLVVHIQSPSLVVPLGGKRFAPRGNAIIAWNGSAEAGHAVRLSRSLLRDAAEVHIVTVSEDKEGSSPDELAQYLARHGIEAQTRRQPAEDASISEALVAAANDVGAAYIVLGAYGHSRIRETILGGVTREMILHSPIPMILAH
;
A
#
# COMPACT_ATOMS: atom_id res chain seq x y z
N MET A 1 -68.17 0.10 22.97
CA MET A 1 -67.85 1.24 22.08
C MET A 1 -66.83 2.09 22.84
N ALA A 2 -65.53 1.92 22.55
CA ALA A 2 -64.69 2.86 21.77
C ALA A 2 -64.28 4.10 22.61
N ARG A 3 -63.05 4.63 22.66
CA ARG A 3 -61.67 4.31 22.23
C ARG A 3 -60.79 5.48 22.78
N GLU A 4 -59.47 5.29 22.88
CA GLU A 4 -58.40 6.33 22.90
C GLU A 4 -58.26 7.19 24.17
N GLY A 5 -57.07 7.62 24.65
CA GLY A 5 -55.70 7.63 24.14
C GLY A 5 -54.94 8.82 24.76
N LEU A 6 -53.60 8.74 24.80
CA LEU A 6 -52.60 9.78 25.19
C LEU A 6 -52.19 9.88 26.68
N HIS A 7 -51.13 9.14 27.03
CA HIS A 7 -50.23 9.44 28.15
C HIS A 7 -49.18 10.48 27.73
N SER A 8 -49.13 11.58 28.47
CA SER A 8 -48.13 12.65 28.38
C SER A 8 -46.95 12.32 29.30
N SER A 9 -45.81 11.99 28.70
CA SER A 9 -44.52 11.80 29.38
C SER A 9 -43.96 13.12 29.88
N ASN A 10 -44.27 13.49 31.13
CA ASN A 10 -43.64 14.61 31.81
C ASN A 10 -43.42 14.29 33.29
N GLU A 11 -42.70 13.19 33.60
CA GLU A 11 -42.33 12.89 34.98
C GLU A 11 -41.17 11.88 35.13
N ILE A 12 -40.07 12.05 34.40
CA ILE A 12 -38.79 11.40 34.77
C ILE A 12 -37.65 12.42 34.54
N ALA A 13 -37.75 13.53 35.25
CA ALA A 13 -36.72 14.56 35.35
C ALA A 13 -36.42 14.83 36.82
N LYS A 14 -35.92 13.81 37.54
CA LYS A 14 -35.32 13.90 38.87
C LYS A 14 -34.73 12.53 39.24
N GLY A 15 -33.46 12.33 38.94
CA GLY A 15 -32.77 11.06 39.27
C GLY A 15 -31.53 10.76 38.44
N ALA A 16 -30.62 11.72 38.29
CA ALA A 16 -29.30 11.47 37.67
C ALA A 16 -28.25 12.49 38.13
N ALA A 17 -28.20 12.77 39.43
CA ALA A 17 -27.18 13.63 40.04
C ALA A 17 -26.79 13.11 41.42
N GLU A 18 -26.37 11.84 41.52
CA GLU A 18 -25.70 11.30 42.71
C GLU A 18 -25.18 9.88 42.45
N LYS A 19 -23.91 9.76 42.02
CA LYS A 19 -22.96 8.65 42.25
C LYS A 19 -21.85 8.64 41.18
N CYS A 20 -20.71 9.22 41.55
CA CYS A 20 -19.34 8.73 41.29
C CYS A 20 -18.33 9.88 41.49
N LYS A 21 -18.23 10.35 42.74
CA LYS A 21 -16.97 10.86 43.29
C LYS A 21 -16.26 9.67 43.94
N SER A 22 -15.34 9.02 43.22
CA SER A 22 -14.24 8.26 43.82
C SER A 22 -13.30 7.72 42.74
N ARG A 23 -12.23 8.48 42.46
CA ARG A 23 -10.84 8.02 42.25
C ARG A 23 -10.07 9.15 41.54
N GLY A 24 -9.16 9.75 42.28
CA GLY A 24 -8.39 10.91 41.87
C GLY A 24 -7.47 10.64 40.68
N LEU A 25 -7.41 11.63 39.79
CA LEU A 25 -6.35 11.82 38.80
C LEU A 25 -6.01 13.32 38.76
N PRO A 26 -4.72 13.71 38.66
CA PRO A 26 -4.32 15.11 38.78
C PRO A 26 -4.46 15.92 37.48
N ALA A 27 -4.75 17.21 37.70
CA ALA A 27 -4.43 18.43 36.95
C ALA A 27 -4.19 18.40 35.42
N SER A 28 -5.15 19.01 34.71
CA SER A 28 -5.05 19.90 33.54
C SER A 28 -3.73 20.03 32.76
N PHE A 29 -3.82 19.87 31.43
CA PHE A 29 -2.92 20.53 30.47
C PHE A 29 -3.75 21.26 29.41
N TRP A 30 -3.46 22.54 29.20
CA TRP A 30 -4.13 23.42 28.23
C TRP A 30 -3.40 23.36 26.88
N ILE A 31 -4.15 23.22 25.78
CA ILE A 31 -3.64 23.46 24.42
C ILE A 31 -4.49 24.58 23.81
N ARG A 32 -3.80 25.63 23.36
CA ARG A 32 -4.39 26.79 22.67
C ARG A 32 -4.79 26.38 21.25
N SER A 33 -6.06 26.56 20.91
CA SER A 33 -6.63 26.36 19.57
C SER A 33 -7.45 27.61 19.22
N SER A 34 -7.36 28.07 17.97
CA SER A 34 -7.89 29.38 17.51
C SER A 34 -9.37 29.39 17.12
N ARG A 35 -10.14 28.33 17.36
CA ARG A 35 -11.57 28.30 16.98
C ARG A 35 -12.40 27.57 18.03
N GLY A 36 -13.30 28.33 18.66
CA GLY A 36 -14.08 27.95 19.84
C GLY A 36 -15.09 26.80 19.67
N GLU A 37 -15.72 26.48 20.80
CA GLU A 37 -16.63 25.35 21.01
C GLU A 37 -18.03 25.58 20.41
N ARG A 38 -18.66 24.53 19.85
CA ARG A 38 -20.11 24.49 19.59
C ARG A 38 -20.71 23.10 19.82
N LYS A 39 -21.89 23.08 20.44
CA LYS A 39 -22.78 21.93 20.67
C LYS A 39 -23.57 21.58 19.39
N ALA A 40 -23.88 20.29 19.21
CA ALA A 40 -24.89 19.84 18.24
C ALA A 40 -25.94 18.94 18.92
N SER A 41 -27.20 19.20 18.58
CA SER A 41 -28.43 18.56 19.05
C SER A 41 -28.95 17.58 18.00
N ALA A 42 -29.53 16.45 18.41
CA ALA A 42 -30.09 15.43 17.55
C ALA A 42 -31.62 15.58 17.38
N LYS A 43 -32.13 15.55 16.13
CA LYS A 43 -33.50 15.12 15.79
C LYS A 43 -33.58 14.50 14.38
N SER A 44 -33.95 13.21 14.38
CA SER A 44 -34.82 12.43 13.47
C SER A 44 -34.97 12.75 11.97
N GLY A 45 -34.98 11.68 11.17
CA GLY A 45 -35.91 11.49 10.05
C GLY A 45 -35.26 11.16 8.69
N LEU A 46 -35.63 10.03 8.08
CA LEU A 46 -35.25 9.51 6.75
C LEU A 46 -34.86 10.57 5.69
N ILE A 47 -33.77 10.33 4.94
CA ILE A 47 -33.41 11.13 3.74
C ILE A 47 -32.95 10.20 2.60
N CYS A 48 -33.62 10.29 1.45
CA CYS A 48 -33.14 9.82 0.15
C CYS A 48 -31.96 10.70 -0.28
N VAL A 49 -30.75 10.14 -0.35
CA VAL A 49 -29.51 10.93 -0.46
C VAL A 49 -29.19 11.26 -1.93
N THR A 50 -29.33 12.54 -2.28
CA THR A 50 -28.87 13.09 -3.57
C THR A 50 -27.33 13.06 -3.67
N PRO A 51 -26.72 13.14 -4.88
CA PRO A 51 -25.25 13.13 -5.04
C PRO A 51 -24.52 14.25 -4.27
N ALA A 52 -25.19 15.39 -4.04
CA ALA A 52 -24.66 16.51 -3.26
C ALA A 52 -24.62 16.22 -1.76
N GLU A 53 -25.63 15.51 -1.23
CA GLU A 53 -25.70 15.09 0.18
C GLU A 53 -24.74 13.94 0.49
N ARG A 54 -24.39 13.08 -0.48
CA ARG A 54 -23.29 12.09 -0.36
C ARG A 54 -21.94 12.77 -0.12
N ARG A 55 -21.67 13.89 -0.80
CA ARG A 55 -20.45 14.69 -0.57
C ARG A 55 -20.45 15.39 0.79
N ALA A 56 -21.61 15.66 1.38
CA ALA A 56 -21.73 16.21 2.73
C ALA A 56 -21.58 15.12 3.81
N ALA A 57 -22.16 13.94 3.61
CA ALA A 57 -21.97 12.77 4.47
C ALA A 57 -20.51 12.27 4.50
N CYS A 58 -19.80 12.37 3.37
CA CYS A 58 -18.37 12.09 3.27
C CYS A 58 -17.51 13.09 4.08
N ARG A 59 -17.99 14.33 4.29
CA ARG A 59 -17.33 15.31 5.17
C ARG A 59 -17.63 15.07 6.65
N SER A 60 -18.83 14.58 7.00
CA SER A 60 -19.17 14.24 8.39
C SER A 60 -18.55 12.93 8.88
N SER A 61 -18.26 11.97 7.99
CA SER A 61 -17.51 10.75 8.32
C SER A 61 -16.01 11.00 8.53
N GLN A 62 -15.51 12.17 8.11
CA GLN A 62 -14.10 12.56 8.26
C GLN A 62 -13.68 12.72 9.73
N GLY A 63 -14.63 13.00 10.63
CA GLY A 63 -14.39 13.03 12.08
C GLY A 63 -14.24 11.66 12.74
N TYR A 64 -14.83 10.60 12.15
CA TYR A 64 -14.79 9.23 12.69
C TYR A 64 -13.71 8.35 12.01
N ARG A 65 -13.08 8.82 10.92
CA ARG A 65 -11.90 8.19 10.26
C ARG A 65 -10.62 8.21 11.12
N LYS A 66 -10.67 8.75 12.34
CA LYS A 66 -9.52 9.17 13.14
C LYS A 66 -8.73 8.04 13.86
N GLY A 67 -9.12 6.77 13.69
CA GLY A 67 -8.62 5.67 14.55
C GLY A 67 -7.99 4.44 13.89
N MET A 68 -7.94 4.33 12.55
CA MET A 68 -7.31 3.17 11.88
C MET A 68 -5.98 3.57 11.25
N ARG A 69 -4.95 2.71 11.44
CA ARG A 69 -3.55 2.90 10.98
C ARG A 69 -3.53 3.56 9.60
N GLN A 70 -3.16 4.84 9.56
CA GLN A 70 -2.73 5.47 8.33
C GLN A 70 -1.34 4.92 8.00
N MET A 71 -1.04 4.76 6.71
CA MET A 71 0.31 4.43 6.28
C MET A 71 1.24 5.57 6.70
N LYS A 72 2.18 5.29 7.59
CA LYS A 72 3.11 6.27 8.16
C LYS A 72 4.55 6.04 7.78
N THR A 73 4.94 4.82 7.47
CA THR A 73 6.32 4.50 7.10
C THR A 73 6.36 3.88 5.71
N VAL A 74 6.98 4.57 4.76
CA VAL A 74 7.22 4.07 3.40
C VAL A 74 8.70 3.80 3.23
N LEU A 75 9.07 2.57 2.89
CA LEU A 75 10.45 2.17 2.64
C LEU A 75 10.73 2.21 1.15
N LEU A 76 11.66 3.04 0.71
CA LEU A 76 12.05 3.18 -0.69
C LEU A 76 13.37 2.44 -0.94
N HIS A 77 13.37 1.56 -1.95
CA HIS A 77 14.61 1.00 -2.48
C HIS A 77 15.39 2.07 -3.26
N VAL A 78 16.56 2.46 -2.76
CA VAL A 78 17.49 3.34 -3.48
C VAL A 78 18.53 2.49 -4.19
N ASN A 79 18.61 2.68 -5.50
CA ASN A 79 19.60 2.05 -6.37
C ASN A 79 19.73 2.89 -7.65
N ARG A 80 20.90 2.95 -8.28
CA ARG A 80 21.10 3.73 -9.52
C ARG A 80 20.79 2.88 -10.74
N ASP A 81 19.53 2.88 -11.15
CA ASP A 81 19.03 2.10 -12.30
C ASP A 81 17.91 2.86 -13.04
N ALA A 82 17.41 2.27 -14.13
CA ALA A 82 16.36 2.89 -14.94
C ALA A 82 15.02 3.12 -14.21
N GLY A 83 14.81 2.47 -13.06
CA GLY A 83 13.60 2.59 -12.26
C GLY A 83 13.66 3.64 -11.15
N GLN A 84 14.84 4.20 -10.84
CA GLN A 84 15.06 5.10 -9.69
C GLN A 84 14.07 6.25 -9.65
N ASP A 85 13.90 6.96 -10.76
CA ASP A 85 13.04 8.12 -10.82
C ASP A 85 11.56 7.77 -10.62
N SER A 86 11.10 6.64 -11.17
CA SER A 86 9.73 6.16 -11.02
C SER A 86 9.41 5.85 -9.56
N ARG A 87 10.27 5.08 -8.90
CA ARG A 87 10.04 4.66 -7.51
C ARG A 87 10.18 5.81 -6.52
N LEU A 88 11.11 6.73 -6.76
CA LEU A 88 11.24 7.95 -5.96
C LEU A 88 10.00 8.84 -6.09
N ALA A 89 9.52 9.09 -7.32
CA ALA A 89 8.31 9.88 -7.55
C ALA A 89 7.10 9.25 -6.86
N ALA A 90 6.91 7.94 -7.01
CA ALA A 90 5.80 7.23 -6.40
C ALA A 90 5.85 7.26 -4.86
N ALA A 91 7.03 7.09 -4.27
CA ALA A 91 7.20 7.14 -2.83
C ALA A 91 6.91 8.55 -2.27
N ILE A 92 7.34 9.61 -2.98
CA ILE A 92 7.02 11.01 -2.63
C ILE A 92 5.51 11.25 -2.67
N ASP A 93 4.84 10.84 -3.75
CA ASP A 93 3.39 11.03 -3.90
C ASP A 93 2.62 10.29 -2.78
N LEU A 94 3.09 9.10 -2.41
CA LEU A 94 2.50 8.28 -1.34
C LEU A 94 2.63 8.91 0.05
N VAL A 95 3.85 9.33 0.45
CA VAL A 95 4.07 9.94 1.77
C VAL A 95 3.45 11.33 1.88
N ARG A 96 3.38 12.08 0.78
CA ARG A 96 2.70 13.38 0.72
C ARG A 96 1.21 13.23 1.03
N ASP A 97 0.55 12.23 0.43
CA ASP A 97 -0.88 12.01 0.63
C ASP A 97 -1.22 11.57 2.07
N HIS A 98 -0.36 10.73 2.65
CA HIS A 98 -0.58 10.14 3.97
C HIS A 98 0.07 10.90 5.14
N LYS A 99 0.86 11.94 4.85
CA LYS A 99 1.70 12.66 5.82
C LYS A 99 2.53 11.67 6.63
N GLY A 100 3.33 10.89 5.92
CA GLY A 100 4.21 9.85 6.45
C GLY A 100 5.69 10.21 6.30
N LEU A 101 6.53 9.32 6.82
CA LEU A 101 7.97 9.31 6.71
C LEU A 101 8.40 8.44 5.53
N LEU A 102 9.27 8.99 4.68
CA LEU A 102 9.98 8.25 3.63
C LEU A 102 11.34 7.77 4.14
N ILE A 103 11.57 6.47 4.18
CA ILE A 103 12.87 5.88 4.49
C ILE A 103 13.56 5.53 3.17
N CYS A 104 14.60 6.28 2.81
CA CYS A 104 15.46 6.00 1.66
C CYS A 104 16.51 4.95 2.05
N LEU A 105 16.34 3.71 1.61
CA LEU A 105 17.26 2.61 1.92
C LEU A 105 18.24 2.37 0.77
N GLN A 106 19.50 2.73 0.98
CA GLN A 106 20.61 2.45 0.05
C GLN A 106 21.39 1.23 0.56
N ALA A 107 21.35 0.14 -0.20
CA ALA A 107 22.07 -1.08 0.12
C ALA A 107 23.41 -1.12 -0.63
N THR A 108 24.51 -1.21 0.11
CA THR A 108 25.86 -1.37 -0.43
C THR A 108 26.17 -2.85 -0.60
N SER A 109 26.06 -3.36 -1.83
CA SER A 109 26.40 -4.75 -2.15
C SER A 109 27.88 -4.88 -2.50
N TRP A 110 28.64 -5.57 -1.65
CA TRP A 110 30.07 -5.85 -1.88
C TRP A 110 30.31 -6.93 -2.94
N ASN A 111 29.30 -7.76 -3.24
CA ASN A 111 29.45 -8.94 -4.10
C ASN A 111 29.89 -8.59 -5.54
N SER A 112 29.59 -7.38 -6.02
CA SER A 112 30.00 -6.89 -7.34
C SER A 112 31.47 -6.43 -7.38
N TYR A 113 32.10 -6.26 -6.22
CA TYR A 113 33.44 -5.70 -6.05
C TYR A 113 34.42 -6.69 -5.41
N VAL A 114 33.96 -7.89 -5.07
CA VAL A 114 34.80 -8.98 -4.62
C VAL A 114 35.49 -9.59 -5.83
N PHE A 115 36.81 -9.43 -5.92
CA PHE A 115 37.62 -10.19 -6.85
C PHE A 115 37.92 -11.56 -6.22
N ILE A 116 37.30 -12.63 -6.73
CA ILE A 116 37.66 -14.02 -6.39
C ILE A 116 38.95 -14.31 -7.16
N GLY A 117 40.11 -14.03 -6.57
CA GLY A 117 41.34 -13.91 -7.36
C GLY A 117 42.61 -14.49 -6.79
N ASP A 118 42.69 -14.87 -5.51
CA ASP A 118 43.87 -15.59 -5.04
C ASP A 118 43.66 -17.11 -5.15
N PRO A 119 44.72 -17.89 -5.45
CA PRO A 119 44.62 -19.35 -5.58
C PRO A 119 44.27 -20.07 -4.27
N TYR A 120 44.10 -19.33 -3.16
CA TYR A 120 43.72 -19.84 -1.84
C TYR A 120 42.27 -19.50 -1.47
N GLY A 121 41.51 -18.86 -2.37
CA GLY A 121 40.09 -18.55 -2.19
C GLY A 121 39.82 -17.29 -1.35
N ALA A 122 40.82 -16.45 -1.09
CA ALA A 122 40.58 -15.18 -0.41
C ALA A 122 39.94 -14.16 -1.35
N SER A 123 38.96 -13.46 -0.80
CA SER A 123 38.27 -12.35 -1.43
C SER A 123 38.94 -11.05 -0.98
N TYR A 124 39.50 -10.30 -1.92
CA TYR A 124 40.05 -8.96 -1.64
C TYR A 124 39.23 -7.91 -2.37
N ILE A 125 38.97 -6.80 -1.68
CA ILE A 125 38.42 -5.57 -2.25
C ILE A 125 39.54 -4.54 -2.16
N SER A 126 39.94 -3.95 -3.29
CA SER A 126 40.94 -2.88 -3.23
C SER A 126 40.35 -1.65 -2.51
N PRO A 127 41.14 -0.94 -1.68
CA PRO A 127 40.69 0.30 -1.04
C PRO A 127 40.16 1.32 -2.04
N GLU A 128 40.72 1.37 -3.24
CA GLU A 128 40.31 2.26 -4.32
C GLU A 128 38.93 1.87 -4.87
N ALA A 129 38.67 0.57 -5.07
CA ALA A 129 37.35 0.10 -5.49
C ALA A 129 36.30 0.42 -4.43
N LEU A 130 36.60 0.14 -3.15
CA LEU A 130 35.74 0.48 -2.02
C LEU A 130 35.43 1.98 -1.97
N GLN A 131 36.44 2.84 -2.17
CA GLN A 131 36.25 4.28 -2.17
C GLN A 131 35.39 4.73 -3.35
N SER A 132 35.62 4.20 -4.56
CA SER A 132 34.82 4.54 -5.74
C SER A 132 33.34 4.21 -5.58
N VAL A 133 33.01 3.10 -4.91
CA VAL A 133 31.63 2.72 -4.58
C VAL A 133 31.00 3.74 -3.65
N ARG A 134 31.71 4.10 -2.58
CA ARG A 134 31.23 5.08 -1.60
C ARG A 134 31.03 6.46 -2.22
N ASP A 135 31.94 6.87 -3.11
CA ASP A 135 31.83 8.16 -3.80
C ASP A 135 30.61 8.18 -4.72
N ALA A 136 30.42 7.14 -5.54
CA ALA A 136 29.22 7.00 -6.39
C ALA A 136 27.93 6.97 -5.56
N GLU A 137 27.90 6.23 -4.45
CA GLU A 137 26.75 6.19 -3.54
C GLU A 137 26.46 7.54 -2.88
N ASN A 138 27.49 8.32 -2.57
CA ASN A 138 27.36 9.65 -2.00
C ASN A 138 26.84 10.66 -3.04
N GLU A 139 27.29 10.55 -4.29
CA GLU A 139 26.75 11.35 -5.40
C GLU A 139 25.26 11.06 -5.61
N ASP A 140 24.88 9.78 -5.67
CA ASP A 140 23.48 9.37 -5.82
C ASP A 140 22.62 9.87 -4.67
N ARG A 141 23.14 9.80 -3.44
CA ARG A 141 22.49 10.37 -2.26
C ARG A 141 22.27 11.87 -2.39
N GLN A 142 23.29 12.64 -2.75
CA GLN A 142 23.18 14.08 -2.89
C GLN A 142 22.12 14.49 -3.92
N LEU A 143 22.05 13.77 -5.04
CA LEU A 143 21.04 14.01 -6.08
C LEU A 143 19.62 13.76 -5.55
N ILE A 144 19.39 12.66 -4.83
CA ILE A 144 18.08 12.32 -4.27
C ILE A 144 17.70 13.29 -3.14
N GLU A 145 18.61 13.60 -2.22
CA GLU A 145 18.35 14.55 -1.12
C GLU A 145 18.01 15.95 -1.66
N SER A 146 18.70 16.40 -2.71
CA SER A 146 18.41 17.68 -3.37
C SER A 146 17.00 17.73 -3.96
N ARG A 147 16.52 16.61 -4.51
CA ARG A 147 15.14 16.48 -5.00
C ARG A 147 14.15 16.44 -3.84
N LEU A 148 14.39 15.62 -2.82
CA LEU A 148 13.50 15.49 -1.65
C LEU A 148 13.32 16.80 -0.88
N ALA A 149 14.39 17.61 -0.77
CA ALA A 149 14.35 18.92 -0.14
C ALA A 149 13.32 19.89 -0.77
N GLN A 150 12.96 19.68 -2.04
CA GLN A 150 12.00 20.51 -2.78
C GLN A 150 10.56 19.99 -2.67
N GLU A 151 10.34 18.80 -2.12
CA GLU A 151 9.04 18.12 -2.17
C GLU A 151 8.19 18.33 -0.89
N GLY A 152 8.79 18.86 0.19
CA GLY A 152 8.08 19.15 1.44
C GLY A 152 7.56 17.91 2.17
N VAL A 153 8.26 16.77 2.04
CA VAL A 153 7.96 15.50 2.72
C VAL A 153 8.99 15.23 3.82
N GLU A 154 8.60 14.51 4.87
CA GLU A 154 9.55 14.01 5.86
C GLU A 154 10.28 12.79 5.32
N TRP A 155 11.61 12.77 5.45
CA TRP A 155 12.44 11.68 4.96
C TRP A 155 13.64 11.43 5.87
N GLU A 156 14.15 10.21 5.84
CA GLU A 156 15.42 9.82 6.43
C GLU A 156 16.20 8.92 5.47
N TRP A 157 17.53 8.93 5.59
CA TRP A 157 18.41 8.09 4.80
C TRP A 157 18.99 6.96 5.65
N ARG A 158 18.96 5.73 5.14
CA ARG A 158 19.59 4.57 5.76
C ARG A 158 20.51 3.90 4.76
N ARG A 159 21.81 3.88 5.08
CA ARG A 159 22.80 3.07 4.37
C ARG A 159 22.99 1.75 5.12
N VAL A 160 22.93 0.63 4.40
CA VAL A 160 23.06 -0.71 4.96
C VAL A 160 24.00 -1.53 4.09
N GLU A 161 24.89 -2.30 4.70
CA GLU A 161 25.75 -3.23 3.96
C GLU A 161 25.00 -4.54 3.69
N GLY A 162 25.18 -5.10 2.49
CA GLY A 162 24.60 -6.37 2.10
C GLY A 162 23.80 -6.29 0.80
N SER A 163 23.13 -7.41 0.45
CA SER A 163 22.29 -7.43 -0.74
C SER A 163 21.03 -6.58 -0.55
N ALA A 164 20.56 -5.93 -1.62
CA ALA A 164 19.36 -5.09 -1.57
C ALA A 164 18.13 -5.84 -1.05
N GLY A 165 17.93 -7.10 -1.46
CA GLY A 165 16.83 -7.93 -0.99
C GLY A 165 16.86 -8.16 0.52
N GLN A 166 18.02 -8.54 1.07
CA GLN A 166 18.18 -8.76 2.52
C GLN A 166 18.01 -7.45 3.31
N ALA A 167 18.60 -6.36 2.85
CA ALA A 167 18.47 -5.06 3.49
C ALA A 167 17.01 -4.58 3.50
N LEU A 168 16.32 -4.66 2.36
CA LEU A 168 14.91 -4.31 2.27
C LEU A 168 14.05 -5.21 3.17
N ALA A 169 14.28 -6.52 3.17
CA ALA A 169 13.50 -7.44 3.99
C ALA A 169 13.66 -7.17 5.49
N ALA A 170 14.88 -6.92 5.96
CA ALA A 170 15.14 -6.59 7.35
C ALA A 170 14.42 -5.29 7.78
N HIS A 171 14.40 -4.27 6.90
CA HIS A 171 13.81 -2.98 7.18
C HIS A 171 12.30 -2.89 6.90
N ALA A 172 11.75 -3.82 6.10
CA ALA A 172 10.33 -3.90 5.77
C ALA A 172 9.46 -4.26 7.00
N THR A 173 10.04 -4.91 8.01
CA THR A 173 9.33 -5.32 9.25
C THR A 173 8.57 -4.18 9.93
N LEU A 174 9.11 -2.96 9.87
CA LEU A 174 8.50 -1.75 10.46
C LEU A 174 8.05 -0.74 9.40
N ALA A 175 7.96 -1.15 8.14
CA ALA A 175 7.40 -0.37 7.07
C ALA A 175 5.93 -0.75 6.85
N ASP A 176 5.09 0.24 6.56
CA ASP A 176 3.70 -0.01 6.15
C ASP A 176 3.61 -0.40 4.67
N LEU A 177 4.60 0.00 3.85
CA LEU A 177 4.69 -0.30 2.43
C LEU A 177 6.13 -0.13 1.91
N VAL A 178 6.57 -1.03 1.02
CA VAL A 178 7.89 -0.96 0.37
C VAL A 178 7.73 -0.55 -1.10
N VAL A 179 8.48 0.44 -1.57
CA VAL A 179 8.41 0.96 -2.93
C VAL A 179 9.62 0.49 -3.72
N ILE A 180 9.36 -0.29 -4.77
CA ILE A 180 10.34 -0.86 -5.70
C ILE A 180 9.86 -0.68 -7.14
N SER A 181 10.75 -0.77 -8.11
CA SER A 181 10.38 -0.78 -9.54
C SER A 181 10.38 -2.19 -10.10
N GLN A 182 9.74 -2.36 -11.25
CA GLN A 182 9.93 -3.54 -12.09
C GLN A 182 11.42 -3.72 -12.44
N PRO A 183 11.87 -4.97 -12.69
CA PRO A 183 13.24 -5.23 -13.13
C PRO A 183 13.47 -4.66 -14.54
N GLU A 184 14.70 -4.27 -14.85
CA GLU A 184 15.08 -4.00 -16.24
C GLU A 184 15.03 -5.29 -17.06
N GLN A 185 14.77 -5.17 -18.36
CA GLN A 185 14.65 -6.33 -19.25
C GLN A 185 15.93 -7.20 -19.24
N LYS A 186 17.11 -6.59 -19.06
CA LYS A 186 18.39 -7.29 -18.91
C LYS A 186 18.48 -8.14 -17.63
N ASP A 187 17.82 -7.72 -16.56
CA ASP A 187 17.81 -8.39 -15.26
C ASP A 187 16.75 -9.50 -15.20
N ALA A 188 15.72 -9.41 -16.04
CA ALA A 188 14.67 -10.42 -16.19
C ALA A 188 15.15 -11.73 -16.84
N VAL A 189 16.31 -11.71 -17.52
CA VAL A 189 16.87 -12.83 -18.31
C VAL A 189 17.83 -13.71 -17.50
N LEU A 190 18.33 -13.25 -16.34
CA LEU A 190 19.32 -13.98 -15.56
C LEU A 190 18.69 -15.19 -14.84
N PRO A 191 19.04 -16.45 -15.20
CA PRO A 191 18.34 -17.66 -14.71
C PRO A 191 18.55 -17.99 -13.23
N ARG A 192 19.47 -17.31 -12.53
CA ARG A 192 19.93 -17.67 -11.18
C ARG A 192 19.56 -16.67 -10.08
N ALA A 193 19.02 -15.51 -10.43
CA ALA A 193 18.50 -14.55 -9.46
C ALA A 193 16.99 -14.42 -9.69
N ALA A 194 16.18 -14.73 -8.67
CA ALA A 194 14.80 -14.25 -8.68
C ALA A 194 14.86 -12.72 -8.80
N PRO A 195 14.09 -12.08 -9.69
CA PRO A 195 14.03 -10.63 -9.75
C PRO A 195 13.78 -10.09 -8.33
N LEU A 196 14.47 -9.02 -7.93
CA LEU A 196 14.39 -8.46 -6.57
C LEU A 196 12.95 -8.37 -6.04
N VAL A 197 12.00 -8.01 -6.91
CA VAL A 197 10.56 -7.99 -6.62
C VAL A 197 10.03 -9.34 -6.15
N ALA A 198 10.32 -10.42 -6.89
CA ALA A 198 9.86 -11.77 -6.59
C ALA A 198 10.43 -12.28 -5.26
N ASP A 199 11.74 -12.09 -5.06
CA ASP A 199 12.41 -12.46 -3.82
C ASP A 199 11.84 -11.68 -2.63
N LEU A 200 11.70 -10.37 -2.76
CA LEU A 200 11.22 -9.52 -1.68
C LEU A 200 9.78 -9.86 -1.28
N VAL A 201 8.86 -9.96 -2.24
CA VAL A 201 7.44 -10.18 -1.97
C VAL A 201 7.18 -11.48 -1.18
N VAL A 202 8.01 -12.51 -1.38
CA VAL A 202 7.89 -13.78 -0.64
C VAL A 202 8.47 -13.70 0.78
N HIS A 203 9.45 -12.82 1.01
CA HIS A 203 10.18 -12.75 2.28
C HIS A 203 9.71 -11.63 3.23
N ILE A 204 8.88 -10.69 2.77
CA ILE A 204 8.38 -9.58 3.60
C ILE A 204 6.91 -9.75 3.99
N GLN A 205 6.52 -9.11 5.10
CA GLN A 205 5.14 -9.12 5.61
C GLN A 205 4.37 -7.82 5.32
N SER A 206 5.06 -6.81 4.79
CA SER A 206 4.46 -5.55 4.33
C SER A 206 4.17 -5.62 2.83
N PRO A 207 3.15 -4.90 2.32
CA PRO A 207 2.89 -4.86 0.89
C PRO A 207 4.03 -4.15 0.14
N SER A 208 4.30 -4.57 -1.09
CA SER A 208 5.23 -3.91 -2.02
C SER A 208 4.47 -3.16 -3.10
N LEU A 209 4.67 -1.85 -3.21
CA LEU A 209 4.33 -1.08 -4.41
C LEU A 209 5.42 -1.28 -5.45
N VAL A 210 5.09 -2.02 -6.51
CA VAL A 210 5.91 -2.24 -7.69
C VAL A 210 5.50 -1.25 -8.76
N VAL A 211 6.40 -0.35 -9.14
CA VAL A 211 6.13 0.68 -10.16
C VAL A 211 6.74 0.33 -11.51
N PRO A 212 6.07 0.67 -12.63
CA PRO A 212 6.64 0.49 -13.96
C PRO A 212 7.88 1.36 -14.20
N LEU A 213 8.78 0.86 -15.05
CA LEU A 213 9.90 1.65 -15.54
C LEU A 213 9.38 2.85 -16.36
N GLY A 214 9.95 4.04 -16.13
CA GLY A 214 9.53 5.28 -16.81
C GLY A 214 8.20 5.89 -16.33
N GLY A 215 7.52 5.31 -15.34
CA GLY A 215 6.35 5.93 -14.69
C GLY A 215 6.71 7.24 -13.99
N LYS A 216 5.91 8.31 -14.17
CA LYS A 216 6.26 9.65 -13.67
C LYS A 216 5.64 10.05 -12.34
N ARG A 217 4.50 9.45 -11.97
CA ARG A 217 3.71 9.79 -10.77
C ARG A 217 2.92 8.56 -10.32
N PHE A 218 2.60 8.52 -9.03
CA PHE A 218 1.66 7.59 -8.45
C PHE A 218 0.45 8.34 -7.92
N ALA A 219 -0.76 7.81 -8.12
CA ALA A 219 -1.98 8.41 -7.61
C ALA A 219 -2.61 7.50 -6.54
N PRO A 220 -2.21 7.62 -5.24
CA PRO A 220 -2.72 6.78 -4.16
C PRO A 220 -4.25 6.81 -4.02
N ARG A 221 -4.88 7.93 -4.43
CA ARG A 221 -6.32 8.15 -4.38
C ARG A 221 -7.03 7.94 -5.72
N GLY A 222 -6.33 7.43 -6.73
CA GLY A 222 -6.94 7.08 -8.01
C GLY A 222 -7.84 5.85 -7.90
N ASN A 223 -8.37 5.39 -9.03
CA ASN A 223 -9.16 4.17 -9.08
C ASN A 223 -8.27 2.96 -8.80
N ALA A 224 -8.78 2.01 -8.03
CA ALA A 224 -8.05 0.81 -7.63
C ALA A 224 -8.76 -0.43 -8.18
N ILE A 225 -7.97 -1.39 -8.67
CA ILE A 225 -8.46 -2.75 -8.92
C ILE A 225 -7.94 -3.68 -7.84
N ILE A 226 -8.78 -4.63 -7.44
CA ILE A 226 -8.38 -5.82 -6.69
C ILE A 226 -8.50 -7.00 -7.65
N ALA A 227 -7.37 -7.60 -8.02
CA ALA A 227 -7.34 -8.84 -8.78
C ALA A 227 -7.70 -10.01 -7.85
N TRP A 228 -8.92 -10.52 -7.98
CA TRP A 228 -9.49 -11.49 -7.05
C TRP A 228 -9.62 -12.87 -7.69
N ASN A 229 -9.05 -13.87 -7.02
CA ASN A 229 -9.14 -15.28 -7.40
C ASN A 229 -9.59 -16.18 -6.22
N GLY A 230 -10.00 -15.59 -5.09
CA GLY A 230 -10.39 -16.32 -3.88
C GLY A 230 -9.25 -16.88 -3.03
N SER A 231 -7.98 -16.67 -3.40
CA SER A 231 -6.85 -17.26 -2.67
C SER A 231 -6.54 -16.55 -1.36
N ALA A 232 -5.83 -17.24 -0.46
CA ALA A 232 -5.40 -16.68 0.82
C ALA A 232 -4.48 -15.47 0.64
N GLU A 233 -3.62 -15.52 -0.37
CA GLU A 233 -2.66 -14.48 -0.76
C GLU A 233 -3.39 -13.25 -1.31
N ALA A 234 -4.43 -13.45 -2.14
CA ALA A 234 -5.29 -12.35 -2.56
C ALA A 234 -6.01 -11.70 -1.35
N GLY A 235 -6.51 -12.53 -0.43
CA GLY A 235 -7.10 -12.05 0.83
C GLY A 235 -6.08 -11.34 1.74
N HIS A 236 -4.81 -11.73 1.70
CA HIS A 236 -3.73 -11.07 2.42
C HIS A 236 -3.38 -9.71 1.82
N ALA A 237 -3.21 -9.63 0.50
CA ALA A 237 -2.98 -8.39 -0.24
C ALA A 237 -4.09 -7.36 0.00
N VAL A 238 -5.36 -7.77 -0.01
CA VAL A 238 -6.49 -6.91 0.34
C VAL A 238 -6.34 -6.37 1.76
N ARG A 239 -6.07 -7.24 2.75
CA ARG A 239 -5.94 -6.84 4.17
C ARG A 239 -4.85 -5.81 4.39
N LEU A 240 -3.70 -5.98 3.75
CA LEU A 240 -2.57 -5.05 3.83
C LEU A 240 -2.83 -3.73 3.09
N SER A 241 -3.64 -3.76 2.03
CA SER A 241 -3.92 -2.58 1.20
C SER A 241 -5.13 -1.75 1.68
N ARG A 242 -5.73 -2.08 2.82
CA ARG A 242 -6.98 -1.44 3.29
C ARG A 242 -6.89 0.08 3.48
N SER A 243 -5.72 0.61 3.85
CA SER A 243 -5.51 2.06 3.96
C SER A 243 -5.64 2.73 2.59
N LEU A 244 -4.89 2.25 1.59
CA LEU A 244 -4.96 2.71 0.21
C LEU A 244 -6.37 2.56 -0.38
N LEU A 245 -6.97 1.37 -0.26
CA LEU A 245 -8.30 1.08 -0.79
C LEU A 245 -9.40 1.97 -0.20
N ARG A 246 -9.24 2.46 1.04
CA ARG A 246 -10.19 3.40 1.65
C ARG A 246 -10.06 4.83 1.10
N ASP A 247 -8.88 5.20 0.66
CA ASP A 247 -8.59 6.54 0.15
C ASP A 247 -8.67 6.60 -1.39
N ALA A 248 -8.81 5.44 -2.05
CA ALA A 248 -9.10 5.31 -3.48
C ALA A 248 -10.40 6.01 -3.88
N ALA A 249 -10.43 6.55 -5.11
CA ALA A 249 -11.62 7.19 -5.67
C ALA A 249 -12.74 6.18 -5.94
N GLU A 250 -12.38 5.04 -6.52
CA GLU A 250 -13.26 3.89 -6.73
C GLU A 250 -12.47 2.60 -6.53
N VAL A 251 -13.13 1.54 -6.04
CA VAL A 251 -12.55 0.21 -5.91
C VAL A 251 -13.33 -0.77 -6.77
N HIS A 252 -12.62 -1.50 -7.62
CA HIS A 252 -13.19 -2.50 -8.53
C HIS A 252 -12.61 -3.88 -8.17
N ILE A 253 -13.47 -4.83 -7.80
CA ILE A 253 -13.09 -6.23 -7.62
C ILE A 253 -13.19 -6.91 -8.97
N VAL A 254 -12.06 -7.31 -9.54
CA VAL A 254 -11.99 -7.94 -10.86
C VAL A 254 -11.68 -9.42 -10.69
N THR A 255 -12.57 -10.27 -11.21
CA THR A 255 -12.34 -11.70 -11.34
C THR A 255 -12.17 -12.05 -12.81
N VAL A 256 -11.06 -12.69 -13.17
CA VAL A 256 -10.83 -13.27 -14.50
C VAL A 256 -11.23 -14.75 -14.45
N SER A 257 -12.28 -15.13 -15.19
CA SER A 257 -12.93 -16.47 -15.16
C SER A 257 -11.99 -17.62 -15.62
N GLU A 258 -12.20 -18.91 -15.33
CA GLU A 258 -13.42 -19.72 -15.10
C GLU A 258 -13.85 -19.97 -13.64
N ASP A 259 -15.14 -20.31 -13.48
CA ASP A 259 -15.87 -20.62 -12.25
C ASP A 259 -15.13 -21.60 -11.32
N LYS A 260 -14.27 -21.05 -10.46
CA LYS A 260 -13.78 -21.78 -9.28
C LYS A 260 -14.73 -21.50 -8.12
N GLU A 261 -15.35 -22.58 -7.64
CA GLU A 261 -16.01 -22.59 -6.33
C GLU A 261 -15.08 -21.97 -5.27
N GLY A 262 -15.61 -21.02 -4.48
CA GLY A 262 -14.87 -20.38 -3.39
C GLY A 262 -14.25 -19.01 -3.67
N SER A 263 -14.35 -18.47 -4.90
CA SER A 263 -13.81 -17.13 -5.25
C SER A 263 -14.86 -16.02 -5.24
N SER A 264 -15.84 -16.06 -4.31
CA SER A 264 -16.98 -15.11 -4.30
C SER A 264 -16.53 -13.65 -4.22
N PRO A 265 -16.64 -12.84 -5.30
CA PRO A 265 -16.31 -11.42 -5.25
C PRO A 265 -17.30 -10.65 -4.37
N ASP A 266 -18.51 -11.17 -4.19
CA ASP A 266 -19.55 -10.57 -3.34
C ASP A 266 -19.21 -10.69 -1.86
N GLU A 267 -18.60 -11.80 -1.43
CA GLU A 267 -18.09 -11.94 -0.06
C GLU A 267 -16.97 -10.93 0.22
N LEU A 268 -16.08 -10.72 -0.75
CA LEU A 268 -15.05 -9.70 -0.65
C LEU A 268 -15.67 -8.29 -0.60
N ALA A 269 -16.67 -7.99 -1.43
CA ALA A 269 -17.37 -6.70 -1.41
C ALA A 269 -18.02 -6.44 -0.03
N GLN A 270 -18.67 -7.47 0.55
CA GLN A 270 -19.24 -7.39 1.90
C GLN A 270 -18.16 -7.19 2.96
N TYR A 271 -17.02 -7.87 2.84
CA TYR A 271 -15.86 -7.68 3.72
C TYR A 271 -15.33 -6.24 3.67
N LEU A 272 -15.16 -5.68 2.47
CA LEU A 272 -14.71 -4.30 2.27
C LEU A 272 -15.72 -3.28 2.80
N ALA A 273 -17.02 -3.53 2.62
CA ALA A 273 -18.09 -2.67 3.14
C ALA A 273 -18.03 -2.56 4.68
N ARG A 274 -17.74 -3.66 5.40
CA ARG A 274 -17.52 -3.65 6.87
C ARG A 274 -16.32 -2.79 7.28
N HIS A 275 -15.43 -2.47 6.35
CA HIS A 275 -14.27 -1.60 6.54
C HIS A 275 -14.42 -0.19 5.97
N GLY A 276 -15.63 0.16 5.54
CA GLY A 276 -15.97 1.46 4.97
C GLY A 276 -15.43 1.67 3.56
N ILE A 277 -15.25 0.59 2.80
CA ILE A 277 -14.76 0.60 1.42
C ILE A 277 -15.90 0.07 0.54
N GLU A 278 -16.46 0.93 -0.31
CA GLU A 278 -17.43 0.51 -1.33
C GLU A 278 -16.68 -0.02 -2.54
N ALA A 279 -17.06 -1.21 -3.01
CA ALA A 279 -16.40 -1.87 -4.14
C ALA A 279 -17.42 -2.39 -5.16
N GLN A 280 -17.11 -2.21 -6.44
CA GLN A 280 -17.90 -2.72 -7.57
C GLN A 280 -17.32 -4.05 -8.04
N THR A 281 -18.15 -5.08 -8.21
CA THR A 281 -17.71 -6.37 -8.73
C THR A 281 -17.75 -6.36 -10.25
N ARG A 282 -16.70 -6.90 -10.88
CA ARG A 282 -16.56 -7.01 -12.34
C ARG A 282 -16.03 -8.39 -12.68
N ARG A 283 -16.75 -9.10 -13.55
CA ARG A 283 -16.26 -10.33 -14.15
C ARG A 283 -15.65 -9.98 -15.51
N GLN A 284 -14.35 -10.19 -15.63
CA GLN A 284 -13.61 -9.96 -16.87
C GLN A 284 -13.45 -11.31 -17.59
N PRO A 285 -13.97 -11.46 -18.81
CA PRO A 285 -13.71 -12.66 -19.59
C PRO A 285 -12.22 -12.70 -19.99
N ALA A 286 -11.64 -13.90 -19.94
CA ALA A 286 -10.25 -14.12 -20.39
C ALA A 286 -10.16 -14.34 -21.91
N GLU A 287 -11.24 -14.80 -22.56
CA GLU A 287 -11.28 -15.17 -24.00
C GLU A 287 -9.96 -15.81 -24.48
N ASP A 288 -9.34 -15.26 -25.54
CA ASP A 288 -8.05 -15.70 -26.08
C ASP A 288 -6.84 -14.99 -25.42
N ALA A 289 -7.08 -14.09 -24.47
CA ALA A 289 -6.07 -13.31 -23.78
C ALA A 289 -5.53 -14.05 -22.53
N SER A 290 -4.29 -13.76 -22.16
CA SER A 290 -3.74 -14.21 -20.88
C SER A 290 -4.48 -13.53 -19.71
N ILE A 291 -4.43 -14.14 -18.52
CA ILE A 291 -5.06 -13.54 -17.33
C ILE A 291 -4.46 -12.15 -17.02
N SER A 292 -3.16 -11.96 -17.26
CA SER A 292 -2.52 -10.67 -17.03
C SER A 292 -3.00 -9.62 -18.05
N GLU A 293 -3.15 -10.00 -19.33
CA GLU A 293 -3.70 -9.14 -20.38
C GLU A 293 -5.13 -8.73 -20.06
N ALA A 294 -5.97 -9.67 -19.62
CA ALA A 294 -7.34 -9.39 -19.19
C ALA A 294 -7.38 -8.45 -17.96
N LEU A 295 -6.48 -8.62 -16.99
CA LEU A 295 -6.38 -7.71 -15.83
C LEU A 295 -5.95 -6.30 -16.25
N VAL A 296 -4.97 -6.18 -17.15
CA VAL A 296 -4.51 -4.89 -17.68
C VAL A 296 -5.61 -4.21 -18.49
N ALA A 297 -6.37 -4.97 -19.30
CA ALA A 297 -7.53 -4.45 -20.03
C ALA A 297 -8.59 -3.88 -19.07
N ALA A 298 -8.99 -4.66 -18.06
CA ALA A 298 -9.93 -4.20 -17.04
C ALA A 298 -9.45 -2.95 -16.29
N ALA A 299 -8.13 -2.86 -16.05
CA ALA A 299 -7.49 -1.72 -15.41
C ALA A 299 -7.50 -0.46 -16.28
N ASN A 300 -7.28 -0.60 -17.58
CA ASN A 300 -7.42 0.51 -18.51
C ASN A 300 -8.88 0.98 -18.62
N ASP A 301 -9.84 0.07 -18.67
CA ASP A 301 -11.27 0.39 -18.80
C ASP A 301 -11.80 1.26 -17.65
N VAL A 302 -11.30 1.04 -16.44
CA VAL A 302 -11.69 1.83 -15.25
C VAL A 302 -10.72 2.98 -14.94
N GLY A 303 -9.67 3.18 -15.75
CA GLY A 303 -8.62 4.16 -15.48
C GLY A 303 -7.93 3.93 -14.14
N ALA A 304 -7.62 2.67 -13.82
CA ALA A 304 -7.00 2.29 -12.56
C ALA A 304 -5.61 2.92 -12.40
N ALA A 305 -5.39 3.57 -11.27
CA ALA A 305 -4.09 4.07 -10.85
C ALA A 305 -3.19 2.96 -10.31
N TYR A 306 -3.78 1.88 -9.78
CA TYR A 306 -3.05 0.72 -9.30
C TYR A 306 -3.88 -0.56 -9.21
N ILE A 307 -3.18 -1.69 -9.20
CA ILE A 307 -3.74 -3.04 -9.07
C ILE A 307 -3.25 -3.66 -7.76
N VAL A 308 -4.15 -4.15 -6.91
CA VAL A 308 -3.84 -4.97 -5.73
C VAL A 308 -3.88 -6.43 -6.15
N LEU A 309 -2.77 -7.14 -5.98
CA LEU A 309 -2.60 -8.53 -6.42
C LEU A 309 -1.95 -9.38 -5.31
N GLY A 310 -2.57 -10.52 -5.01
CA GLY A 310 -1.94 -11.57 -4.21
C GLY A 310 -0.87 -12.29 -5.03
N ALA A 311 0.33 -12.45 -4.47
CA ALA A 311 1.48 -13.01 -5.16
C ALA A 311 1.75 -14.46 -4.70
N TYR A 312 2.21 -15.29 -5.64
CA TYR A 312 2.79 -16.62 -5.38
C TYR A 312 1.92 -17.58 -4.54
N GLY A 313 0.62 -17.69 -4.85
CA GLY A 313 -0.25 -18.57 -4.08
C GLY A 313 0.01 -20.07 -4.22
N HIS A 314 -0.43 -20.85 -3.23
CA HIS A 314 -0.28 -22.30 -3.21
C HIS A 314 -1.17 -23.01 -4.24
N SER A 315 -0.71 -23.05 -5.50
CA SER A 315 -0.97 -24.17 -6.39
C SER A 315 0.31 -24.52 -7.14
N ARG A 316 0.88 -25.65 -6.72
CA ARG A 316 2.00 -26.41 -7.31
C ARG A 316 3.38 -26.00 -6.80
N ILE A 317 3.81 -26.75 -5.79
CA ILE A 317 5.16 -27.28 -5.55
C ILE A 317 6.32 -26.28 -5.61
N ARG A 318 6.98 -26.16 -4.45
CA ARG A 318 8.41 -25.84 -4.32
C ARG A 318 9.22 -26.59 -5.37
N GLU A 319 9.44 -25.96 -6.51
CA GLU A 319 10.54 -26.19 -7.47
C GLU A 319 10.50 -25.22 -8.66
N THR A 320 9.47 -24.38 -8.80
CA THR A 320 9.49 -23.27 -9.76
C THR A 320 8.67 -22.10 -9.22
N ILE A 321 9.29 -21.28 -8.35
CA ILE A 321 8.68 -20.05 -7.85
C ILE A 321 8.32 -19.22 -9.08
N LEU A 322 7.02 -19.05 -9.39
CA LEU A 322 6.40 -18.00 -10.21
C LEU A 322 5.11 -18.55 -10.83
N GLY A 323 3.97 -18.26 -10.20
CA GLY A 323 2.70 -18.30 -10.91
C GLY A 323 2.80 -17.41 -12.15
N GLY A 324 2.46 -17.96 -13.32
CA GLY A 324 2.66 -17.29 -14.62
C GLY A 324 2.11 -15.88 -14.66
N VAL A 325 0.93 -15.67 -14.07
CA VAL A 325 0.25 -14.36 -14.00
C VAL A 325 1.06 -13.35 -13.18
N THR A 326 1.42 -13.65 -11.93
CA THR A 326 2.18 -12.73 -11.09
C THR A 326 3.53 -12.38 -11.71
N ARG A 327 4.22 -13.37 -12.31
CA ARG A 327 5.47 -13.12 -13.05
C ARG A 327 5.28 -12.15 -14.20
N GLU A 328 4.30 -12.42 -15.05
CA GLU A 328 4.03 -11.62 -16.22
C GLU A 328 3.64 -10.19 -15.84
N MET A 329 2.82 -10.03 -14.80
CA MET A 329 2.47 -8.74 -14.22
C MET A 329 3.69 -7.99 -13.66
N ILE A 330 4.59 -8.67 -12.93
CA ILE A 330 5.85 -8.07 -12.44
C ILE A 330 6.73 -7.59 -13.59
N LEU A 331 6.78 -8.33 -14.70
CA LEU A 331 7.65 -8.00 -15.82
C LEU A 331 7.05 -6.94 -16.75
N HIS A 332 5.73 -6.92 -16.93
CA HIS A 332 5.11 -6.21 -18.06
C HIS A 332 3.93 -5.32 -17.68
N SER A 333 3.48 -5.27 -16.42
CA SER A 333 2.35 -4.41 -16.04
C SER A 333 2.67 -2.94 -16.37
N PRO A 334 1.85 -2.25 -17.18
CA PRO A 334 2.01 -0.82 -17.43
C PRO A 334 1.44 0.03 -16.27
N ILE A 335 0.81 -0.62 -15.28
CA ILE A 335 0.12 0.01 -14.16
C ILE A 335 0.83 -0.39 -12.86
N PRO A 336 1.03 0.56 -11.92
CA PRO A 336 1.57 0.24 -10.59
C PRO A 336 0.80 -0.87 -9.88
N MET A 337 1.51 -1.72 -9.13
CA MET A 337 0.91 -2.84 -8.44
C MET A 337 1.25 -2.85 -6.96
N ILE A 338 0.26 -3.18 -6.13
CA ILE A 338 0.47 -3.54 -4.73
C ILE A 338 0.50 -5.06 -4.63
N LEU A 339 1.66 -5.62 -4.32
CA LEU A 339 1.88 -7.06 -4.18
C LEU A 339 2.04 -7.44 -2.70
N ALA A 340 1.42 -8.55 -2.31
CA ALA A 340 1.69 -9.21 -1.04
C ALA A 340 1.53 -10.72 -1.17
N HIS A 341 2.25 -11.47 -0.32
CA HIS A 341 2.18 -12.93 -0.23
C HIS A 341 1.50 -13.32 1.09
#